data_AF-A0A357ISY5-F1
#
_entry.id   AF-A0A357ISY5-F1
#
_cell.length_a   1.000
_cell.length_b   1.000
_cell.length_c   1.000
_cell.angle_alpha   90.00
_cell.angle_beta   90.00
_cell.angle_gamma   90.00
#
_symmetry.space_group_name_H-M   'P 1'
#
loop_
_entity.id
_entity.type
_entity.pdbx_description
1 polymer ?
#
loop_
_entity_poly.entity_id
_entity_poly.type
_entity_poly.pdbx_seq_one_letter_code
_entity_poly.pdbx_strand_id
1 'polypeptide(L)'
;MDPKFETPEEIVLPRRGTPHSAGYDFYCPYDVLVPAHGTVFVPTWVKCLDMPQDKVLKVFIRSSLGIKKGLCLSNGTGIIDSDYVWCIGISLYNRTEKDVSIARGERFAQGIFEDYYTIDGDSPLESQRAGGFGSTGKK
;
A
#
# COMPACT_ATOMS: atom_id res chain seq x y z
N MET A 1 17.54 13.00 -8.03
CA MET A 1 16.20 12.38 -7.91
C MET A 1 15.70 12.63 -6.51
N ASP A 2 14.39 12.65 -6.26
CA ASP A 2 13.87 12.75 -4.88
C ASP A 2 14.37 11.50 -4.10
N PRO A 3 15.08 11.66 -2.97
CA PRO A 3 15.65 10.57 -2.17
C PRO A 3 14.61 9.48 -1.81
N LYS A 4 13.32 9.80 -1.82
CA LYS A 4 12.21 8.86 -1.61
C LYS A 4 12.04 7.81 -2.71
N PHE A 5 12.79 7.88 -3.81
CA PHE A 5 12.78 6.86 -4.86
C PHE A 5 14.10 6.08 -4.96
N GLU A 6 15.08 6.37 -4.10
CA GLU A 6 16.27 5.54 -3.96
C GLU A 6 15.95 4.31 -3.11
N THR A 7 16.41 3.14 -3.55
CA THR A 7 16.15 1.90 -2.82
C THR A 7 16.86 1.94 -1.46
N PRO A 8 16.14 1.77 -0.33
CA PRO A 8 16.78 1.77 0.97
C PRO A 8 17.77 0.61 1.08
N GLU A 9 18.86 0.81 1.86
CA GLU A 9 19.88 -0.22 2.10
C GLU A 9 19.31 -1.52 2.68
N GLU A 10 18.22 -1.41 3.45
CA GLU A 10 17.51 -2.54 4.04
C GLU A 10 16.00 -2.38 3.85
N ILE A 11 15.39 -3.38 3.21
CA ILE A 11 13.94 -3.49 3.03
C ILE A 11 13.43 -4.61 3.94
N VAL A 12 12.51 -4.27 4.84
CA VAL A 12 11.86 -5.25 5.71
C VAL A 12 10.59 -5.77 5.01
N LEU A 13 10.60 -7.04 4.64
CA LEU A 13 9.43 -7.68 4.04
C LEU A 13 8.24 -7.73 5.02
N PRO A 14 6.99 -7.59 4.55
CA PRO A 14 5.81 -7.65 5.40
C PRO A 14 5.70 -8.97 6.16
N ARG A 15 5.22 -8.92 7.41
CA ARG A 15 5.10 -10.10 8.28
C ARG A 15 3.78 -10.11 9.03
N ARG A 16 3.26 -11.31 9.27
CA ARG A 16 2.09 -11.50 10.14
C ARG A 16 2.51 -11.30 11.60
N GLY A 17 1.68 -10.60 12.37
CA GLY A 17 1.98 -10.30 13.78
C GLY A 17 1.85 -11.51 14.71
N THR A 18 1.03 -12.49 14.34
CA THR A 18 0.81 -13.74 15.08
C THR A 18 0.53 -14.90 14.10
N PRO A 19 0.57 -16.17 14.53
CA PRO A 19 0.25 -17.32 13.68
C PRO A 19 -1.15 -17.27 13.04
N HIS A 20 -2.11 -16.59 13.68
CA HIS A 20 -3.51 -16.48 13.23
C HIS A 20 -3.88 -15.11 12.67
N SER A 21 -2.92 -14.19 12.53
CA SER A 21 -3.20 -12.90 11.89
C SER A 21 -3.57 -13.10 10.43
N ALA A 22 -4.59 -12.39 9.95
CA ALA A 22 -4.95 -12.35 8.54
C ALA A 22 -3.99 -11.46 7.74
N GLY A 23 -3.64 -10.30 8.30
CA GLY A 23 -2.83 -9.28 7.63
C GLY A 23 -1.32 -9.46 7.80
N TYR A 24 -0.59 -9.12 6.75
CA TYR A 24 0.85 -8.90 6.73
C TYR A 24 1.13 -7.41 6.95
N ASP A 25 1.81 -7.07 8.06
CA ASP A 25 2.14 -5.68 8.39
C ASP A 25 3.25 -5.16 7.46
N PHE A 26 3.00 -4.04 6.78
CA PHE A 26 4.02 -3.28 6.04
C PHE A 26 4.77 -2.33 6.97
N TYR A 27 6.08 -2.23 6.79
CA TYR A 27 6.98 -1.40 7.57
C TYR A 27 7.33 -0.11 6.82
N CYS A 28 7.32 1.03 7.50
CA CYS A 28 7.65 2.31 6.90
C CYS A 28 9.16 2.35 6.57
N PRO A 29 9.56 2.56 5.31
CA PRO A 29 10.97 2.42 4.91
C PRO A 29 11.86 3.58 5.38
N TYR A 30 11.28 4.73 5.67
CA TYR A 30 11.98 5.94 6.11
C TYR A 30 11.05 6.80 6.99
N ASP A 31 11.59 7.81 7.67
CA ASP A 31 10.77 8.72 8.48
C ASP A 31 9.86 9.55 7.58
N VAL A 32 8.57 9.53 7.90
CA VAL A 32 7.52 10.18 7.13
C VAL A 32 6.78 11.18 8.00
N LEU A 33 6.63 12.40 7.50
CA LEU A 33 5.71 13.40 8.04
C LEU A 33 4.48 13.48 7.12
N VAL A 34 3.30 13.19 7.66
CA VAL A 34 2.03 13.39 6.95
C VAL A 34 1.43 14.72 7.42
N PRO A 35 1.40 15.76 6.57
CA PRO A 35 0.93 17.09 6.98
C PRO A 35 -0.52 17.05 7.47
N ALA A 36 -0.91 17.96 8.36
CA ALA A 36 -2.31 18.18 8.74
C ALA A 36 -3.18 18.37 7.50
N HIS A 37 -4.29 17.64 7.40
CA HIS A 37 -5.17 17.59 6.21
C HIS A 37 -4.43 17.30 4.88
N GLY A 38 -3.22 16.75 4.96
CA GLY A 38 -2.35 16.47 3.84
C GLY A 38 -2.36 15.01 3.44
N THR A 39 -1.87 14.76 2.23
CA THR A 39 -1.62 13.40 1.72
C THR A 39 -0.13 13.19 1.51
N VAL A 40 0.34 11.98 1.79
CA VAL A 40 1.70 11.56 1.47
C VAL A 40 1.67 10.19 0.80
N PHE A 41 2.55 10.02 -0.18
CA PHE A 41 2.76 8.75 -0.85
C PHE A 41 4.04 8.08 -0.33
N VAL A 42 3.93 6.83 0.09
CA VAL A 42 5.05 6.03 0.63
C VAL A 42 5.27 4.80 -0.26
N PRO A 43 6.25 4.81 -1.18
CA PRO A 43 6.72 3.58 -1.82
C PRO A 43 7.25 2.61 -0.76
N THR A 44 6.91 1.33 -0.85
CA THR A 44 7.32 0.32 0.14
C THR A 44 8.56 -0.48 -0.27
N TRP A 45 8.93 -0.42 -1.56
CA TRP A 45 9.87 -1.32 -2.24
C TRP A 45 9.50 -2.81 -2.18
N VAL A 46 8.29 -3.13 -1.71
CA VAL A 46 7.74 -4.48 -1.73
C VAL A 46 7.01 -4.69 -3.04
N LYS A 47 7.20 -5.85 -3.66
CA LYS A 47 6.45 -6.32 -4.83
C LYS A 47 5.77 -7.63 -4.47
N CYS A 48 4.57 -7.86 -4.98
CA CYS A 48 3.95 -9.18 -4.95
C CYS A 48 4.16 -9.81 -6.33
N LEU A 49 5.06 -10.78 -6.42
CA LEU A 49 5.28 -11.54 -7.65
C LEU A 49 4.56 -12.89 -7.52
N ASP A 50 4.11 -13.41 -8.66
CA ASP A 50 3.48 -14.74 -8.76
C ASP A 50 2.25 -14.94 -7.84
N MET A 51 1.45 -13.88 -7.63
CA MET A 51 0.16 -14.02 -6.95
C MET A 51 -0.80 -14.83 -7.83
N PRO A 52 -1.52 -15.84 -7.28
CA PRO A 52 -2.52 -16.57 -8.06
C PRO A 52 -3.56 -15.64 -8.68
N GLN A 53 -3.98 -15.96 -9.91
CA GLN A 53 -4.82 -15.05 -10.71
C GLN A 53 -6.19 -14.78 -10.10
N ASP A 54 -6.69 -15.65 -9.24
CA ASP A 54 -7.97 -15.56 -8.51
C ASP A 54 -7.85 -14.84 -7.15
N LYS A 55 -6.69 -14.26 -6.85
CA LYS A 55 -6.43 -13.53 -5.60
C LYS A 55 -6.20 -12.05 -5.83
N VAL A 56 -6.54 -11.28 -4.79
CA VAL A 56 -6.23 -9.87 -4.65
C VAL A 56 -5.53 -9.64 -3.33
N LEU A 57 -4.53 -8.75 -3.30
CA LEU A 57 -3.97 -8.25 -2.05
C LEU A 57 -4.63 -6.91 -1.72
N LYS A 58 -5.49 -6.92 -0.69
CA LYS A 58 -6.14 -5.71 -0.18
C LYS A 58 -5.30 -5.08 0.91
N VAL A 59 -4.92 -3.82 0.72
CA VAL A 59 -4.15 -3.02 1.68
C VAL A 59 -5.09 -2.15 2.50
N PHE A 60 -4.96 -2.25 3.82
CA PHE A 60 -5.73 -1.51 4.81
C PHE A 60 -4.81 -0.71 5.73
N ILE A 61 -5.33 0.39 6.27
CA ILE A 61 -4.66 1.09 7.37
C ILE A 61 -4.60 0.18 8.61
N ARG A 62 -3.51 0.24 9.38
CA ARG A 62 -3.48 -0.42 10.70
C ARG A 62 -4.42 0.31 11.66
N SER A 63 -5.23 -0.44 12.40
CA SER A 63 -6.24 0.12 13.31
C SER A 63 -5.65 1.11 14.31
N SER A 64 -4.44 0.84 14.84
CA SER A 64 -3.76 1.75 15.76
C SER A 64 -3.44 3.10 15.13
N LEU A 65 -3.04 3.14 13.86
CA LEU A 65 -2.76 4.40 13.15
C LEU A 65 -4.08 5.13 12.84
N GLY A 66 -5.11 4.38 12.45
CA GLY A 66 -6.44 4.95 12.20
C GLY A 66 -7.08 5.60 13.42
N ILE A 67 -7.02 4.92 14.56
CA ILE A 67 -7.68 5.34 15.81
C ILE A 67 -6.82 6.36 16.58
N LYS A 68 -5.51 6.10 16.73
CA LYS A 68 -4.65 6.91 17.61
C LYS A 68 -3.98 8.08 16.90
N LYS A 69 -3.69 7.95 15.61
CA LYS A 69 -3.00 8.97 14.81
C LYS A 69 -3.92 9.66 13.79
N GLY A 70 -5.18 9.24 13.67
CA GLY A 70 -6.15 9.85 12.74
C GLY A 70 -5.85 9.61 11.25
N LEU A 71 -4.92 8.72 10.92
CA LEU A 71 -4.52 8.44 9.55
C LEU A 71 -5.52 7.50 8.85
N CYS A 72 -5.69 7.65 7.54
CA CYS A 72 -6.37 6.65 6.71
C CYS A 72 -5.63 6.50 5.38
N LEU A 73 -6.00 5.50 4.59
CA LEU A 73 -5.54 5.44 3.20
C LEU A 73 -6.29 6.49 2.40
N SER A 74 -5.59 7.28 1.57
CA SER A 74 -6.25 8.33 0.77
C SER A 74 -7.17 7.76 -0.31
N ASN A 75 -6.93 6.51 -0.73
CA ASN A 75 -7.77 5.73 -1.65
C ASN A 75 -8.72 4.76 -0.91
N GLY A 76 -8.83 4.83 0.42
CA GLY A 76 -9.69 3.96 1.23
C GLY A 76 -9.12 2.55 1.43
N THR A 77 -9.04 1.76 0.36
CA THR A 77 -8.43 0.42 0.34
C THR A 77 -7.50 0.32 -0.86
N GLY A 78 -6.26 -0.13 -0.66
CA GLY A 78 -5.37 -0.43 -1.77
C GLY A 78 -5.76 -1.76 -2.41
N ILE A 79 -6.04 -1.76 -3.71
CA ILE A 79 -6.29 -2.97 -4.49
C ILE A 79 -5.02 -3.25 -5.29
N ILE A 80 -4.35 -4.35 -4.97
CA ILE A 80 -3.19 -4.84 -5.69
C ILE A 80 -3.61 -6.08 -6.45
N ASP A 81 -3.65 -5.98 -7.78
CA ASP A 81 -4.05 -7.08 -8.66
C ASP A 81 -2.92 -8.10 -8.85
N SER A 82 -3.27 -9.31 -9.28
CA SER A 82 -2.33 -10.43 -9.49
C SER A 82 -1.29 -10.16 -10.57
N ASP A 83 -1.62 -9.30 -11.54
CA ASP A 83 -0.73 -8.87 -12.61
C ASP A 83 0.10 -7.61 -12.28
N TYR A 84 -0.02 -7.06 -11.07
CA TYR A 84 0.70 -5.87 -10.66
C TYR A 84 2.15 -6.19 -10.24
N VAL A 85 3.08 -6.00 -11.17
CA VAL A 85 4.53 -6.31 -10.98
C VAL A 85 5.37 -5.15 -10.45
N TRP A 86 4.72 -4.02 -10.13
CA TRP A 86 5.42 -2.81 -9.69
C TRP A 86 5.52 -2.74 -8.16
N CYS A 87 6.27 -1.76 -7.68
CA CYS A 87 6.40 -1.49 -6.25
C CYS A 87 5.03 -1.14 -5.66
N ILE A 88 4.63 -1.80 -4.58
CA ILE A 88 3.43 -1.44 -3.81
C ILE A 88 3.71 -0.11 -3.11
N GLY A 89 2.79 0.83 -3.21
CA GLY A 89 2.90 2.12 -2.55
C GLY A 89 1.62 2.44 -1.79
N ILE A 90 1.81 3.09 -0.66
CA ILE A 90 0.75 3.35 0.31
C ILE A 90 0.56 4.85 0.40
N SER A 91 -0.64 5.30 0.02
CA SER A 91 -1.02 6.70 0.10
C SER A 91 -1.80 6.95 1.39
N LEU A 92 -1.29 7.84 2.24
CA LEU A 92 -1.86 8.17 3.53
C LEU A 92 -2.50 9.55 3.48
N TYR A 93 -3.67 9.70 4.09
CA TYR A 93 -4.32 10.97 4.38
C TYR A 93 -4.39 11.18 5.89
N ASN A 94 -4.03 12.38 6.34
CA ASN A 94 -4.12 12.78 7.73
C ASN A 94 -5.41 13.59 7.96
N ARG A 95 -6.31 13.06 8.78
CA ARG A 95 -7.61 13.69 9.10
C ARG A 95 -7.54 14.67 10.27
N THR A 96 -6.36 14.95 10.79
CA THR A 96 -6.17 15.74 12.01
C THR A 96 -5.62 17.13 11.69
N GLU A 97 -5.75 18.03 12.67
CA GLU A 97 -5.24 19.41 12.61
C GLU A 97 -3.73 19.54 12.89
N LYS A 98 -3.02 18.41 13.05
CA LYS A 98 -1.60 18.40 13.38
C LYS A 98 -0.85 17.44 12.45
N ASP A 99 0.39 17.77 12.14
CA ASP A 99 1.25 16.87 11.40
C ASP A 99 1.47 15.58 12.20
N VAL A 100 1.48 14.45 11.49
CA VAL A 100 1.65 13.13 12.07
C VAL A 100 2.94 12.52 11.57
N SER A 101 3.82 12.13 12.48
CA SER A 101 5.04 11.40 12.15
C SER A 101 4.83 9.88 12.19
N ILE A 102 5.48 9.20 11.25
CA ILE A 102 5.63 7.75 11.19
C ILE A 102 7.13 7.48 11.11
N ALA A 103 7.67 6.74 12.08
CA ALA A 103 9.09 6.47 12.10
C ALA A 103 9.46 5.37 11.11
N ARG A 104 10.71 5.38 10.61
CA ARG A 104 11.30 4.24 9.91
C ARG A 104 11.14 2.96 10.75
N GLY A 105 10.73 1.88 10.11
CA GLY A 105 10.45 0.59 10.75
C GLY A 105 9.10 0.53 11.48
N GLU A 106 8.34 1.62 11.58
CA GLU A 106 7.00 1.58 12.14
C GLU A 106 6.06 0.83 11.19
N ARG A 107 5.28 -0.10 11.72
CA ARG A 107 4.25 -0.80 10.95
C ARG A 107 3.12 0.18 10.65
N PHE A 108 2.82 0.42 9.38
CA PHE A 108 1.94 1.53 8.99
C PHE A 108 0.74 1.16 8.12
N ALA A 109 0.76 -0.02 7.51
CA ALA A 109 -0.40 -0.61 6.83
C ALA A 109 -0.37 -2.14 6.98
N GLN A 110 -1.42 -2.81 6.56
CA GLN A 110 -1.48 -4.27 6.52
C GLN A 110 -2.11 -4.74 5.20
N GLY A 111 -1.60 -5.83 4.64
CA GLY A 111 -2.16 -6.48 3.44
C GLY A 111 -2.82 -7.81 3.77
N ILE A 112 -4.02 -8.05 3.24
CA ILE A 112 -4.75 -9.32 3.36
C ILE A 112 -4.97 -9.86 1.96
N PHE A 113 -4.59 -11.13 1.74
CA PHE A 113 -4.93 -11.84 0.51
C PHE A 113 -6.36 -12.36 0.60
N GLU A 114 -7.16 -12.08 -0.42
CA GLU A 114 -8.55 -12.52 -0.52
C GLU A 114 -8.82 -13.12 -1.90
N ASP A 115 -9.77 -14.05 -1.95
CA ASP A 115 -10.40 -14.48 -3.20
C ASP A 115 -11.25 -13.36 -3.80
N TYR A 116 -11.30 -13.30 -5.13
CA TYR A 116 -12.27 -12.46 -5.83
C TYR A 116 -12.92 -13.22 -7.00
N TYR A 117 -14.07 -12.72 -7.44
CA TYR A 117 -14.81 -13.27 -8.57
C TYR A 117 -14.94 -12.22 -9.68
N THR A 118 -15.01 -12.70 -10.92
CA THR A 118 -15.41 -11.91 -12.09
C THR A 118 -16.83 -12.30 -12.50
N ILE A 119 -17.44 -11.49 -13.36
CA ILE A 119 -18.77 -11.78 -13.91
C ILE A 119 -18.67 -12.77 -15.07
N ASP A 120 -19.76 -13.48 -15.35
CA ASP A 120 -19.85 -14.35 -16.53
C ASP A 120 -19.77 -13.52 -17.82
N GLY A 121 -18.96 -13.98 -18.78
CA GLY A 121 -18.76 -13.29 -20.05
C GLY A 121 -17.89 -12.04 -19.96
N ASP A 122 -17.10 -11.88 -18.87
CA ASP A 122 -16.13 -10.79 -18.75
C ASP A 122 -15.08 -10.85 -19.88
N SER A 123 -14.72 -9.69 -20.39
CA SER A 123 -13.76 -9.50 -21.47
C SER A 123 -12.94 -8.24 -21.19
N PRO A 124 -11.94 -8.32 -20.29
CA PRO A 124 -11.13 -7.17 -19.93
C PRO A 124 -10.39 -6.61 -21.14
N LEU A 125 -10.14 -5.29 -21.16
CA LEU A 125 -9.37 -4.66 -22.22
C LEU A 125 -7.96 -5.26 -22.25
N GLU A 126 -7.54 -5.79 -23.41
CA GLU A 126 -6.16 -6.22 -23.64
C GLU A 126 -5.23 -4.99 -23.63
N SER A 127 -4.76 -4.62 -22.44
CA SER A 127 -3.67 -3.67 -22.30
C SER A 127 -2.69 -4.21 -21.27
N GLN A 128 -1.46 -4.48 -21.71
CA GLN A 128 -0.36 -4.64 -20.75
C GLN A 128 -0.25 -3.33 -19.97
N ARG A 129 -0.36 -3.39 -18.65
CA ARG A 129 -0.20 -2.23 -17.77
C ARG A 129 1.22 -1.65 -17.93
N ALA A 130 1.34 -0.61 -18.75
CA ALA A 130 2.57 0.16 -18.88
C ALA A 130 2.67 1.17 -17.73
N GLY A 131 3.29 0.75 -16.62
CA GLY A 131 3.79 1.67 -15.58
C GLY A 131 3.28 1.44 -14.16
N GLY A 132 4.15 1.71 -13.19
CA GLY A 132 3.85 1.82 -11.76
C GLY A 132 3.51 3.26 -11.35
N PHE A 133 2.98 3.41 -10.13
CA PHE A 133 2.58 4.66 -9.45
C PHE A 133 1.91 5.75 -10.32
N GLY A 134 0.58 5.82 -10.29
CA GLY A 134 -0.18 6.92 -10.91
C GLY A 134 -0.33 6.81 -12.43
N SER A 135 -0.21 5.61 -13.00
CA SER A 135 -0.31 5.38 -14.45
C SER A 135 -1.73 5.49 -15.03
N THR A 136 -2.76 5.66 -14.19
CA THR A 136 -4.12 6.00 -14.63
C THR A 136 -4.37 7.51 -14.47
N GLY A 137 -3.93 8.31 -15.45
CA GLY A 137 -4.45 9.67 -15.62
C GLY A 137 -3.41 10.77 -15.80
N LYS A 138 -2.84 10.86 -17.00
CA LYS A 138 -2.53 12.17 -17.60
C LYS A 138 -3.48 12.39 -18.77
N LYS A 139 -4.56 13.13 -18.51
CA LYS A 139 -5.00 14.28 -19.30
C LYS A 139 -5.61 15.30 -18.36
#